data_AF-A0A535BLI5-F1
#
_entry.id   AF-A0A535BLI5-F1
#
_cell.length_a   1.000
_cell.length_b   1.000
_cell.length_c   1.000
_cell.angle_alpha   90.00
_cell.angle_beta   90.00
_cell.angle_gamma   90.00
#
_symmetry.space_group_name_H-M   'P 1'
#
loop_
_entity.id
_entity.type
_entity.pdbx_description
1 polymer ?
#
loop_
_entity_poly.entity_id
_entity_poly.type
_entity_poly.pdbx_seq_one_letter_code
_entity_poly.pdbx_strand_id
1 'polypeptide(L)'
;MTRSIVELEEAIANLPAQARATAGRLFTVSTTTGRLEAPPEMHAWITKLFGSVDAVREQRIVRVTNEVTFEGALFNDLRAMRPMEVKGADEVRQTVAAAVNDPFDHPLTGTPADSFGRIEGEHGITASNVAKYDGYHGVLVFNEHDPLAPVDAEMIRDHLTTTRRWGEAALAADPAARYLFVMWNCLWRAGGSIVHGHMQMTATRGQHYPKVEALRRQALAYSATAGDYFDDLWLVHSALGLG
;
A
#
# COMPACT_ATOMS: atom_id res chain seq x y z
N MET A 1 24.17 -1.77 15.50
CA MET A 1 23.32 -2.97 15.60
C MET A 1 22.03 -2.67 14.86
N THR A 2 21.60 -3.55 13.96
CA THR A 2 20.32 -3.44 13.26
C THR A 2 19.21 -3.73 14.27
N ARG A 3 18.27 -2.80 14.50
CA ARG A 3 17.14 -3.00 15.42
C ARG A 3 16.24 -4.11 14.88
N SER A 4 15.83 -5.05 15.72
CA SER A 4 14.88 -6.11 15.32
C SER A 4 13.44 -5.75 15.69
N ILE A 5 12.46 -6.19 14.89
CA ILE A 5 11.03 -5.96 15.17
C ILE A 5 10.58 -6.62 16.48
N VAL A 6 11.25 -7.70 16.90
CA VAL A 6 10.94 -8.38 18.17
C VAL A 6 11.36 -7.58 19.41
N GLU A 7 12.17 -6.54 19.24
CA GLU A 7 12.64 -5.64 20.30
C GLU A 7 11.81 -4.34 20.35
N LEU A 8 10.74 -4.22 19.55
CA LEU A 8 9.98 -2.97 19.41
C LEU A 8 9.44 -2.42 20.75
N GLU A 9 9.00 -3.29 21.64
CA GLU A 9 8.49 -2.89 22.96
C GLU A 9 9.58 -2.18 23.79
N GLU A 10 10.80 -2.72 23.79
CA GLU A 10 11.96 -2.09 24.44
C GLU A 10 12.42 -0.84 23.70
N ALA A 11 12.39 -0.85 22.37
CA ALA A 11 12.71 0.31 21.55
C ALA A 11 11.80 1.51 21.88
N ILE A 12 10.49 1.27 22.06
CA ILE A 12 9.53 2.29 22.49
C ILE A 12 9.82 2.77 23.91
N ALA A 13 10.13 1.87 24.83
CA ALA A 13 10.45 2.23 26.22
C ALA A 13 11.67 3.16 26.33
N ASN A 14 12.62 3.02 25.40
CA ASN A 14 13.86 3.81 25.31
C ASN A 14 13.73 5.10 24.48
N LEU A 15 12.55 5.41 23.92
CA LEU A 15 12.33 6.66 23.19
C LEU A 15 12.43 7.90 24.11
N PRO A 16 12.77 9.08 23.55
CA PRO A 16 12.63 10.35 24.25
C PRO A 16 11.22 10.52 24.84
N ALA A 17 11.10 11.21 25.97
CA ALA A 17 9.87 11.26 26.75
C ALA A 17 8.62 11.64 25.94
N GLN A 18 8.75 12.63 25.05
CA GLN A 18 7.66 13.06 24.17
C GLN A 18 7.25 11.95 23.19
N ALA A 19 8.20 11.39 22.44
CA ALA A 19 7.92 10.33 21.46
C ALA A 19 7.40 9.06 22.13
N ARG A 20 7.91 8.70 23.32
CA ARG A 20 7.40 7.57 24.11
C ARG A 20 5.96 7.78 24.57
N ALA A 21 5.64 8.98 25.06
CA ALA A 21 4.27 9.31 25.46
C ALA A 21 3.33 9.30 24.25
N THR A 22 3.76 9.82 23.10
CA THR A 22 3.00 9.74 21.85
C THR A 22 2.82 8.30 21.38
N ALA A 23 3.86 7.47 21.42
CA ALA A 23 3.78 6.06 21.08
C ALA A 23 2.76 5.33 21.97
N GLY A 24 2.74 5.61 23.28
CA GLY A 24 1.77 5.04 24.21
C GLY A 24 0.31 5.50 24.00
N ARG A 25 0.08 6.61 23.28
CA ARG A 25 -1.27 7.02 22.84
C ARG A 25 -1.68 6.35 21.54
N LEU A 26 -0.74 6.17 20.62
CA LEU A 26 -1.01 5.66 19.27
C LEU A 26 -1.03 4.15 19.21
N PHE A 27 -0.20 3.47 20.01
CA PHE A 27 0.06 2.06 19.85
C PHE A 27 0.00 1.30 21.16
N THR A 28 -0.69 0.16 21.13
CA THR A 28 -0.46 -0.92 22.07
C THR A 28 0.50 -1.90 21.42
N VAL A 29 1.65 -2.11 22.05
CA VAL A 29 2.62 -3.14 21.67
C VAL A 29 2.70 -4.16 22.79
N SER A 30 2.55 -5.43 22.44
CA SER A 30 2.66 -6.53 23.40
C SER A 30 3.49 -7.66 22.81
N THR A 31 4.39 -8.22 23.61
CA THR A 31 5.15 -9.40 23.23
C THR A 31 4.65 -10.65 23.94
N THR A 32 4.52 -11.75 23.21
CA THR A 32 4.24 -13.08 23.76
C THR A 32 5.20 -14.12 23.20
N THR A 33 5.33 -15.26 23.89
CA THR A 33 6.13 -16.39 23.42
C THR A 33 5.21 -17.55 23.08
N GLY A 34 5.10 -17.85 21.78
CA GLY A 34 4.48 -19.07 21.29
C GLY A 34 5.39 -20.27 21.55
N ARG A 35 4.82 -21.43 21.88
CA ARG A 35 5.58 -22.66 22.11
C ARG A 35 5.03 -23.80 21.26
N LEU A 36 5.92 -24.70 20.84
CA LEU A 36 5.54 -25.93 20.17
C LEU A 36 6.40 -27.10 20.62
N GLU A 37 5.86 -28.30 20.44
CA GLU A 37 6.60 -29.55 20.56
C GLU A 37 6.56 -30.24 19.21
N ALA A 38 7.72 -30.31 18.54
CA ALA A 38 7.82 -30.93 17.24
C ALA A 38 7.96 -32.45 17.38
N PRO A 39 7.13 -33.25 16.67
CA PRO A 39 7.30 -34.70 16.64
C PRO A 39 8.63 -35.08 15.97
N PRO A 40 9.28 -36.20 16.35
CA PRO A 40 10.59 -36.60 15.82
C PRO A 40 10.67 -36.62 14.29
N GLU A 41 9.58 -36.99 13.62
CA GLU A 41 9.45 -37.06 12.17
C GLU A 41 9.65 -35.70 11.50
N MET A 42 9.39 -34.60 12.20
CA MET A 42 9.58 -33.23 11.69
C MET A 42 10.98 -32.67 11.92
N HIS A 43 11.81 -33.29 12.77
CA HIS A 43 13.09 -32.72 13.21
C HIS A 43 14.05 -32.44 12.05
N ALA A 44 14.12 -33.35 11.07
CA ALA A 44 14.96 -33.18 9.89
C ALA A 44 14.51 -32.01 9.02
N TRP A 45 13.19 -31.87 8.82
CA TRP A 45 12.60 -30.77 8.04
C TRP A 45 12.80 -29.41 8.74
N ILE A 46 12.57 -29.37 10.06
CA ILE A 46 12.76 -28.16 10.87
C ILE A 46 14.22 -27.73 10.85
N THR A 47 15.15 -28.63 11.12
CA THR A 47 16.59 -28.35 11.11
C THR A 47 17.03 -27.83 9.74
N LYS A 48 16.50 -28.42 8.65
CA LYS A 48 16.81 -27.98 7.28
C LYS A 48 16.37 -26.54 6.98
N LEU A 49 15.19 -26.12 7.46
CA LEU A 49 14.60 -24.82 7.12
C LEU A 49 14.88 -23.71 8.13
N PHE A 50 14.93 -24.07 9.41
CA PHE A 50 15.01 -23.14 10.54
C PHE A 50 16.29 -23.31 11.37
N GLY A 51 17.20 -24.20 10.95
CA GLY A 51 18.51 -24.41 11.57
C GLY A 51 18.50 -25.43 12.71
N SER A 52 17.50 -25.43 13.59
CA SER A 52 17.36 -26.45 14.65
C SER A 52 15.93 -26.58 15.18
N VAL A 53 15.65 -27.70 15.88
CA VAL A 53 14.38 -27.91 16.58
C VAL A 53 14.22 -26.90 17.73
N ASP A 54 15.30 -26.61 18.45
CA ASP A 54 15.27 -25.64 19.54
C ASP A 54 14.96 -24.22 19.04
N ALA A 55 15.43 -23.84 17.85
CA ALA A 55 15.21 -22.52 17.26
C ALA A 55 13.73 -22.22 16.96
N VAL A 56 12.88 -23.24 16.81
CA VAL A 56 11.44 -23.07 16.56
C VAL A 56 10.58 -23.36 17.78
N ARG A 57 11.18 -23.88 18.85
CA ARG A 57 10.47 -24.38 20.03
C ARG A 57 9.77 -23.25 20.78
N GLU A 58 10.45 -22.13 20.92
CA GLU A 58 9.94 -20.91 21.54
C GLU A 58 10.06 -19.76 20.54
N GLN A 59 8.96 -19.07 20.28
CA GLN A 59 8.88 -18.07 19.22
C GLN A 59 8.36 -16.77 19.81
N ARG A 60 9.17 -15.71 19.74
CA ARG A 60 8.76 -14.38 20.16
C ARG A 60 7.83 -13.78 19.10
N ILE A 61 6.65 -13.37 19.53
CA ILE A 61 5.60 -12.79 18.69
C ILE A 61 5.30 -11.40 19.22
N VAL A 62 5.51 -10.38 18.39
CA VAL A 62 5.14 -8.99 18.71
C VAL A 62 3.83 -8.67 18.03
N ARG A 63 2.86 -8.21 18.82
CA ARG A 63 1.61 -7.64 18.32
C ARG A 63 1.70 -6.13 18.45
N VAL A 64 1.34 -5.43 17.38
CA VAL A 64 1.17 -3.98 17.35
C VAL A 64 -0.27 -3.70 16.97
N THR A 65 -0.95 -2.87 17.75
CA THR A 65 -2.29 -2.36 17.46
C THR A 65 -2.21 -0.84 17.47
N ASN A 66 -2.69 -0.21 16.40
CA ASN A 66 -2.91 1.23 16.36
C ASN A 66 -4.24 1.53 17.08
N GLU A 67 -4.20 2.25 18.18
CA GLU A 67 -5.38 2.54 19.02
C GLU A 67 -6.31 3.59 18.39
N VAL A 68 -5.86 4.30 17.35
CA VAL A 68 -6.66 5.28 16.62
C VAL A 68 -7.42 4.62 15.48
N THR A 69 -6.75 3.78 14.68
CA THR A 69 -7.35 3.13 13.50
C THR A 69 -7.90 1.73 13.78
N PHE A 70 -7.47 1.11 14.88
CA PHE A 70 -7.66 -0.31 15.22
C PHE A 70 -7.08 -1.30 14.21
N GLU A 71 -6.20 -0.83 13.33
CA GLU A 71 -5.39 -1.71 12.49
C GLU A 71 -4.28 -2.34 13.33
N GLY A 72 -3.96 -3.60 13.04
CA GLY A 72 -2.95 -4.33 13.79
C GLY A 72 -2.16 -5.31 12.94
N ALA A 73 -0.95 -5.60 13.41
CA ALA A 73 -0.03 -6.52 12.79
C ALA A 73 0.59 -7.44 13.84
N LEU A 74 0.92 -8.67 13.42
CA LEU A 74 1.66 -9.64 14.22
C LEU A 74 2.96 -9.98 13.51
N PHE A 75 4.07 -9.85 14.25
CA PHE A 75 5.41 -10.11 13.77
C PHE A 75 5.98 -11.33 14.49
N ASN A 76 6.61 -12.21 13.73
CA ASN A 76 7.35 -13.36 14.23
C ASN A 76 8.49 -13.61 13.23
N ASP A 77 9.72 -13.59 13.72
CA ASP A 77 10.92 -13.67 12.87
C ASP A 77 10.96 -14.94 12.02
N LEU A 78 10.46 -16.06 12.55
CA LEU A 78 10.42 -17.34 11.82
C LEU A 78 9.45 -17.31 10.64
N ARG A 79 8.46 -16.39 10.62
CA ARG A 79 7.56 -16.26 9.47
C ARG A 79 8.28 -15.75 8.22
N ALA A 80 9.32 -14.93 8.37
CA ALA A 80 10.13 -14.47 7.25
C ALA A 80 10.95 -15.60 6.61
N MET A 81 11.26 -16.65 7.37
CA MET A 81 12.06 -17.81 6.95
C MET A 81 11.23 -18.92 6.31
N ARG A 82 9.91 -18.74 6.17
CA ARG A 82 9.06 -19.76 5.55
C ARG A 82 9.43 -19.91 4.06
N PRO A 83 9.62 -21.15 3.57
CA PRO A 83 9.87 -21.37 2.15
C PRO A 83 8.67 -20.84 1.34
N MET A 84 8.96 -20.01 0.35
CA MET A 84 7.97 -19.63 -0.66
C MET A 84 7.88 -20.76 -1.69
N GLU A 85 6.70 -21.38 -1.79
CA GLU A 85 6.45 -22.46 -2.77
C GLU A 85 6.26 -21.91 -4.20
N VAL A 86 5.98 -20.61 -4.35
CA VAL A 86 5.66 -20.01 -5.65
C VAL A 86 6.94 -19.50 -6.33
N LYS A 87 7.30 -20.14 -7.45
CA LYS A 87 8.28 -19.64 -8.43
C LYS A 87 7.50 -18.90 -9.53
N GLY A 88 7.77 -17.62 -9.77
CA GLY A 88 6.96 -16.84 -10.72
C GLY A 88 7.66 -15.65 -11.40
N ALA A 89 8.97 -15.45 -11.21
CA ALA A 89 9.66 -14.31 -11.82
C ALA A 89 9.74 -14.42 -13.36
N ASP A 90 10.01 -15.62 -13.89
CA ASP A 90 10.10 -15.86 -15.33
C ASP A 90 8.75 -15.70 -16.04
N GLU A 91 7.65 -16.03 -15.36
CA GLU A 91 6.28 -15.85 -15.85
C GLU A 91 5.98 -14.36 -16.10
N VAL A 92 6.38 -13.48 -15.16
CA VAL A 92 6.07 -12.05 -15.23
C VAL A 92 6.62 -11.39 -16.48
N ARG A 93 7.92 -11.57 -16.76
CA ARG A 93 8.55 -10.92 -17.91
C ARG A 93 7.98 -11.41 -19.24
N GLN A 94 7.65 -12.71 -19.32
CA GLN A 94 7.00 -13.27 -20.51
C GLN A 94 5.60 -12.69 -20.72
N THR A 95 4.79 -12.55 -19.67
CA THR A 95 3.45 -11.97 -19.79
C THR A 95 3.51 -10.50 -20.21
N VAL A 96 4.45 -9.70 -19.67
CA VAL A 96 4.64 -8.31 -20.10
C VAL A 96 5.02 -8.25 -21.57
N ALA A 97 6.01 -9.03 -22.01
CA ALA A 97 6.42 -9.04 -23.41
C ALA A 97 5.32 -9.53 -24.37
N ALA A 98 4.44 -10.43 -23.93
CA ALA A 98 3.33 -10.93 -24.72
C ALA A 98 2.12 -9.98 -24.78
N ALA A 99 2.06 -8.98 -23.90
CA ALA A 99 0.95 -8.03 -23.82
C ALA A 99 1.10 -6.81 -24.73
N VAL A 100 2.18 -6.72 -25.52
CA VAL A 100 2.37 -5.61 -26.47
C VAL A 100 1.22 -5.46 -27.45
N ASN A 101 1.00 -4.22 -27.88
CA ASN A 101 -0.08 -3.81 -28.78
C ASN A 101 -1.48 -4.01 -28.17
N ASP A 102 -1.61 -3.79 -26.86
CA ASP A 102 -2.89 -3.82 -26.16
C ASP A 102 -3.67 -2.49 -26.38
N PRO A 103 -4.90 -2.36 -25.85
CA PRO A 103 -5.68 -1.14 -26.04
C PRO A 103 -5.04 0.14 -25.49
N PHE A 104 -4.14 0.04 -24.51
CA PHE A 104 -3.43 1.15 -23.88
C PHE A 104 -2.20 1.59 -24.69
N ASP A 105 -1.65 0.74 -25.54
CA ASP A 105 -0.69 1.16 -26.58
C ASP A 105 -1.34 2.08 -27.63
N HIS A 106 -2.67 2.03 -27.76
CA HIS A 106 -3.46 2.85 -28.68
C HIS A 106 -4.51 3.68 -27.94
N PRO A 107 -4.15 4.53 -26.97
CA PRO A 107 -5.11 5.06 -26.02
C PRO A 107 -6.21 5.91 -26.68
N LEU A 108 -5.94 6.56 -27.81
CA LEU A 108 -6.93 7.38 -28.51
C LEU A 108 -8.05 6.57 -29.19
N THR A 109 -7.76 5.34 -29.64
CA THR A 109 -8.69 4.49 -30.41
C THR A 109 -9.09 3.22 -29.67
N GLY A 110 -8.25 2.72 -28.76
CA GLY A 110 -8.45 1.54 -27.92
C GLY A 110 -9.16 1.81 -26.59
N THR A 111 -9.34 3.08 -26.21
CA THR A 111 -10.06 3.44 -24.98
C THR A 111 -11.08 4.55 -25.22
N PRO A 112 -12.16 4.66 -24.43
CA PRO A 112 -13.06 5.81 -24.53
C PRO A 112 -12.48 7.04 -23.82
N ALA A 113 -12.94 8.23 -24.20
CA ALA A 113 -12.69 9.48 -23.46
C ALA A 113 -13.78 9.71 -22.41
N ASP A 114 -13.49 10.52 -21.38
CA ASP A 114 -14.53 11.00 -20.46
C ASP A 114 -15.39 12.06 -21.17
N SER A 115 -16.54 12.42 -20.59
CA SER A 115 -17.46 13.43 -21.15
C SER A 115 -16.82 14.83 -21.26
N PHE A 116 -15.81 15.11 -20.43
CA PHE A 116 -14.98 16.31 -20.48
C PHE A 116 -13.71 16.13 -21.33
N GLY A 117 -13.61 15.04 -22.09
CA GLY A 117 -12.47 14.74 -22.96
C GLY A 117 -11.35 13.98 -22.25
N ARG A 118 -10.14 14.12 -22.79
CA ARG A 118 -8.91 13.54 -22.26
C ARG A 118 -8.02 14.64 -21.69
N ILE A 119 -7.21 14.29 -20.72
CA ILE A 119 -6.20 15.17 -20.16
C ILE A 119 -4.85 14.53 -20.45
N GLU A 120 -4.00 15.30 -21.13
CA GLU A 120 -2.65 14.91 -21.46
C GLU A 120 -1.68 15.45 -20.41
N GLY A 121 -0.85 14.55 -19.90
CA GLY A 121 0.36 14.85 -19.14
C GLY A 121 1.60 14.63 -20.03
N GLU A 122 2.78 14.87 -19.48
CA GLU A 122 4.04 14.64 -20.19
C GLU A 122 4.32 13.15 -20.40
N HIS A 123 3.93 12.31 -19.43
CA HIS A 123 4.23 10.87 -19.40
C HIS A 123 2.99 9.98 -19.48
N GLY A 124 1.87 10.51 -19.97
CA GLY A 124 0.66 9.72 -20.17
C GLY A 124 -0.56 10.53 -20.58
N ILE A 125 -1.65 9.81 -20.83
CA ILE A 125 -2.93 10.38 -21.23
C ILE A 125 -4.08 9.71 -20.47
N THR A 126 -5.10 10.48 -20.10
CA THR A 126 -6.28 9.91 -19.45
C THR A 126 -7.24 9.27 -20.45
N ALA A 127 -7.94 8.26 -19.96
CA ALA A 127 -9.06 7.63 -20.62
C ALA A 127 -10.18 7.37 -19.63
N SER A 128 -11.41 7.27 -20.14
CA SER A 128 -12.56 6.82 -19.38
C SER A 128 -12.46 5.31 -19.21
N ASN A 129 -12.63 4.82 -17.98
CA ASN A 129 -12.75 3.38 -17.80
C ASN A 129 -14.08 2.91 -18.42
N VAL A 130 -14.05 1.90 -19.29
CA VAL A 130 -15.26 1.36 -19.94
C VAL A 130 -16.15 0.61 -18.94
N ALA A 131 -15.54 -0.05 -17.94
CA ALA A 131 -16.21 -0.77 -16.87
C ALA A 131 -16.12 0.04 -15.57
N LYS A 132 -16.93 1.09 -15.48
CA LYS A 132 -16.95 1.99 -14.32
C LYS A 132 -17.50 1.29 -13.08
N TYR A 133 -16.89 1.54 -11.92
CA TYR A 133 -17.45 1.12 -10.63
C TYR A 133 -17.90 2.30 -9.76
N ASP A 134 -17.77 3.54 -10.26
CA ASP A 134 -18.36 4.75 -9.68
C ASP A 134 -18.72 5.74 -10.80
N GLY A 135 -19.44 6.83 -10.48
CA GLY A 135 -19.93 7.82 -11.44
C GLY A 135 -18.82 8.43 -12.29
N TYR A 136 -17.66 8.69 -11.70
CA TYR A 136 -16.43 9.01 -12.41
C TYR A 136 -15.39 7.94 -12.13
N HIS A 137 -14.93 7.30 -13.19
CA HIS A 137 -13.86 6.31 -13.16
C HIS A 137 -13.03 6.43 -14.44
N GLY A 138 -11.82 6.92 -14.28
CA GLY A 138 -10.84 7.09 -15.35
C GLY A 138 -9.59 6.27 -15.08
N VAL A 139 -8.76 6.19 -16.11
CA VAL A 139 -7.41 5.62 -16.05
C VAL A 139 -6.43 6.64 -16.61
N LEU A 140 -5.25 6.74 -16.02
CA LEU A 140 -4.10 7.41 -16.62
C LEU A 140 -3.23 6.33 -17.25
N VAL A 141 -3.23 6.29 -18.57
CA VAL A 141 -2.40 5.37 -19.37
C VAL A 141 -1.00 5.97 -19.49
N PHE A 142 0.03 5.25 -19.06
CA PHE A 142 1.40 5.72 -19.19
C PHE A 142 1.87 5.59 -20.64
N ASN A 143 2.83 6.43 -21.04
CA ASN A 143 3.48 6.27 -22.35
C ASN A 143 4.33 5.00 -22.44
N GLU A 144 4.89 4.55 -21.30
CA GLU A 144 5.67 3.33 -21.20
C GLU A 144 4.75 2.11 -21.01
N HIS A 145 4.96 1.09 -21.85
CA HIS A 145 4.18 -0.15 -21.81
C HIS A 145 4.58 -1.00 -20.62
N ASP A 146 5.88 -1.20 -20.37
CA ASP A 146 6.34 -2.07 -19.28
C ASP A 146 5.97 -1.46 -17.92
N PRO A 147 5.02 -2.06 -17.17
CA PRO A 147 4.57 -1.51 -15.88
C PRO A 147 5.64 -1.64 -14.78
N LEU A 148 6.75 -2.32 -15.07
CA LEU A 148 7.92 -2.48 -14.20
C LEU A 148 9.12 -1.64 -14.66
N ALA A 149 8.95 -0.81 -15.69
CA ALA A 149 9.98 0.15 -16.07
C ALA A 149 10.27 1.11 -14.90
N PRO A 150 11.52 1.56 -14.74
CA PRO A 150 11.86 2.55 -13.73
C PRO A 150 11.03 3.82 -13.88
N VAL A 151 10.42 4.27 -12.78
CA VAL A 151 9.70 5.54 -12.72
C VAL A 151 10.45 6.46 -11.77
N ASP A 152 10.88 7.61 -12.26
CA ASP A 152 11.59 8.61 -11.46
C ASP A 152 10.63 9.63 -10.81
N ALA A 153 11.20 10.56 -10.03
CA ALA A 153 10.43 11.56 -9.32
C ALA A 153 9.69 12.55 -10.25
N GLU A 154 10.22 12.81 -11.45
CA GLU A 154 9.60 13.70 -12.43
C GLU A 154 8.37 13.04 -13.05
N MET A 155 8.49 11.77 -13.45
CA MET A 155 7.35 10.99 -13.94
C MET A 155 6.26 10.85 -12.88
N ILE A 156 6.62 10.55 -11.62
CA ILE A 156 5.65 10.47 -10.51
C ILE A 156 4.92 11.81 -10.34
N ARG A 157 5.65 12.93 -10.38
CA ARG A 157 5.07 14.27 -10.27
C ARG A 157 4.09 14.56 -11.40
N ASP A 158 4.45 14.23 -12.64
CA ASP A 158 3.56 14.41 -13.80
C ASP A 158 2.30 13.54 -13.68
N HIS A 159 2.45 12.25 -13.35
CA HIS A 159 1.31 11.34 -13.17
C HIS A 159 0.34 11.86 -12.11
N LEU A 160 0.84 12.23 -10.93
CA LEU A 160 0.01 12.78 -9.86
C LEU A 160 -0.63 14.13 -10.24
N THR A 161 0.08 14.98 -10.97
CA THR A 161 -0.48 16.25 -11.45
C THR A 161 -1.58 16.03 -12.48
N THR A 162 -1.39 15.07 -13.39
CA THR A 162 -2.36 14.71 -14.43
C THR A 162 -3.61 14.07 -13.84
N THR A 163 -3.47 13.14 -12.88
CA THR A 163 -4.61 12.57 -12.16
C THR A 163 -5.36 13.62 -11.34
N ARG A 164 -4.67 14.60 -10.73
CA ARG A 164 -5.31 15.74 -10.06
C ARG A 164 -6.11 16.61 -11.02
N ARG A 165 -5.55 16.96 -12.19
CA ARG A 165 -6.26 17.71 -13.26
C ARG A 165 -7.51 16.96 -13.72
N TRP A 166 -7.44 15.63 -13.80
CA TRP A 166 -8.61 14.80 -14.09
C TRP A 166 -9.69 14.89 -13.02
N GLY A 167 -9.31 14.84 -11.74
CA GLY A 167 -10.24 15.07 -10.63
C GLY A 167 -10.87 16.47 -10.66
N GLU A 168 -10.10 17.50 -11.01
CA GLU A 168 -10.60 18.88 -11.17
C GLU A 168 -11.62 18.97 -12.31
N ALA A 169 -11.38 18.30 -13.44
CA ALA A 169 -12.33 18.25 -14.56
C ALA A 169 -13.62 17.50 -14.19
N ALA A 170 -13.51 16.37 -13.48
CA ALA A 170 -14.67 15.64 -12.95
C ALA A 170 -15.48 16.50 -11.97
N LEU A 171 -14.82 17.22 -11.07
CA LEU A 171 -15.46 18.14 -10.13
C LEU A 171 -16.13 19.33 -10.84
N ALA A 172 -15.54 19.85 -11.92
CA ALA A 172 -16.13 20.92 -12.70
C ALA A 172 -17.39 20.45 -13.47
N ALA A 173 -17.37 19.22 -13.99
CA ALA A 173 -18.50 18.60 -14.65
C ALA A 173 -19.62 18.22 -13.65
N ASP A 174 -19.25 17.86 -12.43
CA ASP A 174 -20.15 17.50 -11.35
C ASP A 174 -19.62 17.96 -9.98
N PRO A 175 -20.10 19.12 -9.48
CA PRO A 175 -19.66 19.66 -8.19
C PRO A 175 -19.89 18.74 -6.98
N ALA A 176 -20.74 17.72 -7.10
CA ALA A 176 -20.94 16.75 -6.04
C ALA A 176 -19.83 15.68 -5.99
N ALA A 177 -19.13 15.41 -7.10
CA ALA A 177 -18.07 14.40 -7.22
C ALA A 177 -16.74 14.91 -6.64
N ARG A 178 -16.75 15.27 -5.36
CA ARG A 178 -15.65 15.98 -4.68
C ARG A 178 -14.53 15.09 -4.17
N TYR A 179 -14.79 13.79 -4.04
CA TYR A 179 -13.90 12.88 -3.33
C TYR A 179 -13.07 12.07 -4.32
N LEU A 180 -11.96 12.67 -4.78
CA LEU A 180 -10.98 12.02 -5.64
C LEU A 180 -10.23 10.91 -4.88
N PHE A 181 -10.07 9.76 -5.53
CA PHE A 181 -9.23 8.66 -5.10
C PHE A 181 -8.37 8.21 -6.27
N VAL A 182 -7.06 8.13 -6.05
CA VAL A 182 -6.08 7.69 -7.04
C VAL A 182 -5.48 6.38 -6.55
N MET A 183 -5.39 5.39 -7.44
CA MET A 183 -4.77 4.10 -7.14
C MET A 183 -3.81 3.71 -8.24
N TRP A 184 -2.73 3.04 -7.85
CA TRP A 184 -1.77 2.45 -8.76
C TRP A 184 -1.60 0.98 -8.39
N ASN A 185 -2.18 0.11 -9.20
CA ASN A 185 -1.97 -1.33 -9.16
C ASN A 185 -1.08 -1.74 -10.33
N CYS A 186 -0.13 -2.62 -10.06
CA CYS A 186 0.83 -3.11 -11.06
C CYS A 186 0.68 -4.62 -11.21
N LEU A 187 0.34 -5.06 -12.44
CA LEU A 187 0.11 -6.46 -12.81
C LEU A 187 -1.10 -7.14 -12.13
N TRP A 188 -1.46 -8.32 -12.65
CA TRP A 188 -2.67 -9.06 -12.27
C TRP A 188 -2.69 -9.55 -10.83
N ARG A 189 -1.52 -9.79 -10.23
CA ARG A 189 -1.42 -10.17 -8.81
C ARG A 189 -1.78 -9.02 -7.87
N ALA A 190 -1.69 -7.77 -8.33
CA ALA A 190 -2.19 -6.59 -7.64
C ALA A 190 -3.59 -6.16 -8.13
N GLY A 191 -4.28 -6.99 -8.92
CA GLY A 191 -5.62 -6.72 -9.43
C GLY A 191 -5.68 -5.90 -10.72
N GLY A 192 -4.57 -5.73 -11.45
CA GLY A 192 -4.57 -5.10 -12.77
C GLY A 192 -5.06 -6.07 -13.86
N SER A 193 -6.13 -5.71 -14.56
CA SER A 193 -6.65 -6.51 -15.69
C SER A 193 -5.96 -6.22 -17.02
N ILE A 194 -5.31 -5.05 -17.13
CA ILE A 194 -4.45 -4.66 -18.24
C ILE A 194 -3.02 -4.61 -17.74
N VAL A 195 -2.09 -5.16 -18.52
CA VAL A 195 -0.68 -5.29 -18.13
C VAL A 195 0.05 -3.95 -18.24
N HIS A 196 -0.23 -3.17 -19.28
CA HIS A 196 0.33 -1.84 -19.53
C HIS A 196 0.36 -0.96 -18.27
N GLY A 197 1.44 -0.19 -18.07
CA GLY A 197 1.57 0.73 -16.93
C GLY A 197 0.45 1.77 -16.85
N HIS A 198 -0.30 1.79 -15.75
CA HIS A 198 -1.37 2.77 -15.57
C HIS A 198 -1.67 3.07 -14.10
N MET A 199 -2.29 4.23 -13.88
CA MET A 199 -3.04 4.53 -12.64
C MET A 199 -4.54 4.54 -12.94
N GLN A 200 -5.35 4.42 -11.90
CA GLN A 200 -6.78 4.63 -11.98
C GLN A 200 -7.18 5.78 -11.06
N MET A 201 -8.23 6.49 -11.47
CA MET A 201 -8.79 7.60 -10.72
C MET A 201 -10.30 7.42 -10.62
N THR A 202 -10.84 7.63 -9.43
CA THR A 202 -12.28 7.74 -9.25
C THR A 202 -12.63 9.00 -8.47
N ALA A 203 -13.81 9.54 -8.74
CA ALA A 203 -14.35 10.65 -7.98
C ALA A 203 -15.80 10.33 -7.60
N THR A 204 -16.08 10.38 -6.30
CA THR A 204 -17.37 9.98 -5.75
C THR A 204 -18.12 11.15 -5.12
N ARG A 205 -19.43 10.97 -4.95
CA ARG A 205 -20.34 11.94 -4.32
C ARG A 205 -20.55 11.62 -2.84
N GLY A 206 -20.89 12.64 -2.06
CA GLY A 206 -21.36 12.47 -0.68
C GLY A 206 -20.26 12.31 0.39
N GLN A 207 -19.34 11.36 0.24
CA GLN A 207 -18.21 11.15 1.17
C GLN A 207 -17.04 10.41 0.52
N HIS A 208 -15.88 10.37 1.18
CA HIS A 208 -14.76 9.53 0.73
C HIS A 208 -15.13 8.03 0.74
N TYR A 209 -14.38 7.21 0.00
CA TYR A 209 -14.50 5.76 0.08
C TYR A 209 -14.31 5.26 1.52
N PRO A 210 -14.96 4.14 1.93
CA PRO A 210 -15.14 3.79 3.34
C PRO A 210 -13.86 3.77 4.18
N LYS A 211 -12.76 3.20 3.67
CA LYS A 211 -11.48 3.17 4.41
C LYS A 211 -10.87 4.57 4.60
N VAL A 212 -10.94 5.41 3.57
CA VAL A 212 -10.42 6.79 3.63
C VAL A 212 -11.28 7.64 4.56
N GLU A 213 -12.61 7.50 4.49
CA GLU A 213 -13.52 8.21 5.38
C GLU A 213 -13.36 7.77 6.85
N ALA A 214 -13.15 6.47 7.10
CA ALA A 214 -12.85 5.96 8.43
C ALA A 214 -11.58 6.59 9.00
N LEU A 215 -10.48 6.55 8.24
CA LEU A 215 -9.21 7.16 8.63
C LEU A 215 -9.38 8.66 8.93
N ARG A 216 -10.09 9.40 8.06
CA ARG A 216 -10.35 10.83 8.26
C ARG A 216 -11.08 11.10 9.58
N ARG A 217 -12.14 10.33 9.88
CA ARG A 217 -12.92 10.49 11.12
C ARG A 217 -12.11 10.12 12.35
N GLN A 218 -11.32 9.04 12.29
CA GLN A 218 -10.46 8.59 13.38
C GLN A 218 -9.35 9.62 13.68
N ALA A 219 -8.69 10.13 12.65
CA ALA A 219 -7.68 11.18 12.79
C ALA A 219 -8.24 12.47 13.38
N LEU A 220 -9.45 12.90 12.96
CA LEU A 220 -10.13 14.07 13.53
C LEU A 220 -10.53 13.85 15.00
N ALA A 221 -11.02 12.66 15.35
CA ALA A 221 -11.36 12.31 16.73
C ALA A 221 -10.12 12.32 17.64
N TYR A 222 -8.99 11.79 17.16
CA TYR A 222 -7.71 11.88 17.86
C TYR A 222 -7.27 13.33 18.06
N SER A 223 -7.35 14.13 17.00
CA SER A 223 -6.94 15.54 17.01
C SER A 223 -7.75 16.42 17.96
N ALA A 224 -8.98 16.01 18.28
CA ALA A 224 -9.80 16.71 19.27
C ALA A 224 -9.31 16.54 20.72
N THR A 225 -8.42 15.58 21.01
CA THR A 225 -8.05 15.22 22.39
C THR A 225 -6.56 15.20 22.68
N ALA A 226 -5.70 15.01 21.67
CA ALA A 226 -4.27 14.80 21.88
C ALA A 226 -3.37 15.70 21.02
N GLY A 227 -3.46 15.59 19.70
CA GLY A 227 -2.59 16.27 18.72
C GLY A 227 -2.92 15.84 17.30
N ASP A 228 -2.23 16.37 16.28
CA ASP A 228 -2.45 15.90 14.92
C ASP A 228 -1.99 14.44 14.77
N TYR A 229 -2.88 13.58 14.27
CA TYR A 229 -2.62 12.14 14.18
C TYR A 229 -1.41 11.81 13.28
N PHE A 230 -1.24 12.53 12.17
CA PHE A 230 -0.17 12.24 11.22
C PHE A 230 1.17 12.78 11.69
N ASP A 231 1.18 13.95 12.34
CA ASP A 231 2.39 14.50 12.96
C ASP A 231 2.89 13.61 14.11
N ASP A 232 1.97 13.15 14.97
CA ASP A 232 2.31 12.24 16.07
C ASP A 232 2.76 10.86 15.54
N LEU A 233 2.15 10.37 14.45
CA LEU A 233 2.59 9.16 13.77
C LEU A 233 4.01 9.31 13.23
N TRP A 234 4.31 10.42 12.56
CA TRP A 234 5.64 10.72 12.04
C TRP A 234 6.68 10.86 13.16
N LEU A 235 6.36 11.58 14.23
CA LEU A 235 7.23 11.75 15.40
C LEU A 235 7.70 10.40 15.95
N VAL A 236 6.79 9.46 16.13
CA VAL A 236 7.11 8.12 16.65
C VAL A 236 7.97 7.33 15.67
N HIS A 237 7.62 7.33 14.38
CA HIS A 237 8.40 6.60 13.37
C HIS A 237 9.81 7.17 13.22
N SER A 238 9.96 8.49 13.14
CA SER A 238 11.26 9.16 13.08
C SER A 238 12.11 8.87 14.32
N ALA A 239 11.54 8.91 15.52
CA ALA A 239 12.27 8.60 16.76
C ALA A 239 12.71 7.12 16.83
N LEU A 240 11.96 6.21 16.19
CA LEU A 240 12.34 4.81 16.03
C LEU A 240 13.33 4.56 14.87
N GLY A 241 13.62 5.58 14.05
CA GLY A 241 14.47 5.45 12.85
C GLY A 241 13.79 4.72 11.70
N LEU A 242 12.45 4.82 11.61
CA LEU A 242 11.59 4.22 10.59
C LEU A 242 11.07 5.25 9.58
N GLY A 243 11.44 6.52 9.73
CA GLY A 243 11.06 7.64 8.87
C GLY A 243 12.28 8.32 8.27
#